data_AF-A0A0W8CNS2-F1
#
_entry.id   AF-A0A0W8CNS2-F1
#
_cell.length_a   1.000
_cell.length_b   1.000
_cell.length_c   1.000
_cell.angle_alpha   90.00
_cell.angle_beta   90.00
_cell.angle_gamma   90.00
#
_symmetry.space_group_name_H-M   'P 1'
#
loop_
_entity.id
_entity.type
_entity.pdbx_description
1 polymer ?
#
loop_
_entity_poly.entity_id
_entity_poly.type
_entity_poly.pdbx_seq_one_letter_code
_entity_poly.pdbx_strand_id
1 'polypeptide(L)'
;MTSDLDGKVTKRASNPESTFHGLDVEIVPLDKAQFLMVDGTQQICYSDRVTEVLPTDYRHTGEVNDAMKEFLRGGLERKLPLLCPNPDVLAVMANDRFVHMGGGIAKLYEEMGGEVIYFGKPMKEHFEVCLRMAHVTDKSKVVHIGDSLHHDIQGAKNTGVDSIFIAGGVHARELSVNAWGTDEKQLRVKPDLLENLLERTQLDPTYTMTRYTW
;
A
#
# COMPACT_ATOMS: atom_id res chain seq x y z
N MET A 1 9.90 -1.59 18.80
CA MET A 1 8.74 -2.32 19.34
C MET A 1 8.81 -3.73 18.77
N THR A 2 9.18 -4.70 19.60
CA THR A 2 9.02 -6.12 19.27
C THR A 2 7.52 -6.36 19.14
N SER A 3 7.01 -6.29 17.90
CA SER A 3 5.62 -6.62 17.60
C SER A 3 5.34 -8.01 18.13
N ASP A 4 4.14 -8.22 18.66
CA ASP A 4 3.64 -9.53 19.08
C ASP A 4 3.70 -10.53 17.91
N LEU A 5 4.86 -11.18 17.75
CA LEU A 5 5.10 -12.17 16.71
C LEU A 5 4.22 -13.40 16.93
N ASP A 6 3.81 -13.68 18.17
CA ASP A 6 2.88 -14.76 18.50
C ASP A 6 1.50 -14.44 17.90
N GLY A 7 0.92 -13.28 18.20
CA GLY A 7 -0.32 -12.80 17.59
C GLY A 7 -0.26 -12.68 16.06
N LYS A 8 0.94 -12.43 15.50
CA LYS A 8 1.19 -12.32 14.06
C LYS A 8 1.70 -13.59 13.40
N VAL A 9 1.80 -14.74 14.04
CA VAL A 9 2.28 -15.98 13.37
C VAL A 9 1.47 -17.19 13.83
N THR A 10 1.29 -17.38 15.14
CA THR A 10 0.59 -18.55 15.70
C THR A 10 -0.90 -18.34 15.90
N LYS A 11 -1.38 -17.11 16.11
CA LYS A 11 -2.79 -16.82 16.46
C LYS A 11 -3.54 -15.95 15.45
N ARG A 12 -3.08 -15.89 14.18
CA ARG A 12 -3.63 -14.98 13.15
C ARG A 12 -5.14 -15.11 12.96
N ALA A 13 -5.66 -16.33 12.81
CA ALA A 13 -7.10 -16.54 12.60
C ALA A 13 -7.96 -16.02 13.76
N SER A 14 -7.49 -16.18 15.00
CA SER A 14 -8.17 -15.72 16.22
C SER A 14 -7.84 -14.27 16.61
N ASN A 15 -6.84 -13.64 15.99
CA ASN A 15 -6.40 -12.29 16.30
C ASN A 15 -7.22 -11.29 15.47
N PRO A 16 -8.08 -10.45 16.09
CA PRO A 16 -8.93 -9.51 15.37
C PRO A 16 -8.14 -8.44 14.61
N GLU A 17 -6.87 -8.22 14.97
CA GLU A 17 -5.96 -7.28 14.29
C GLU A 17 -5.22 -7.92 13.10
N SER A 18 -5.43 -9.21 12.83
CA SER A 18 -4.80 -9.89 11.71
C SER A 18 -5.62 -9.70 10.43
N THR A 19 -4.93 -9.45 9.31
CA THR A 19 -5.51 -9.48 7.96
C THR A 19 -6.19 -10.82 7.63
N PHE A 20 -5.81 -11.89 8.35
CA PHE A 20 -6.35 -13.24 8.17
C PHE A 20 -7.48 -13.58 9.15
N HIS A 21 -7.92 -12.62 9.98
CA HIS A 21 -8.99 -12.85 10.93
C HIS A 21 -10.29 -13.28 10.24
N GLY A 22 -10.87 -14.40 10.69
CA GLY A 22 -12.11 -14.92 10.12
C GLY A 22 -11.98 -15.53 8.72
N LEU A 23 -10.77 -15.67 8.19
CA LEU A 23 -10.49 -16.36 6.94
C LEU A 23 -10.02 -17.79 7.20
N ASP A 24 -10.44 -18.73 6.35
CA ASP A 24 -9.97 -20.12 6.36
C ASP A 24 -8.66 -20.25 5.57
N VAL A 25 -7.58 -19.72 6.16
CA VAL A 25 -6.26 -19.60 5.53
C VAL A 25 -5.17 -19.93 6.55
N GLU A 26 -4.18 -20.70 6.11
CA GLU A 26 -3.08 -21.17 6.94
C GLU A 26 -1.72 -20.80 6.33
N ILE A 27 -0.72 -20.53 7.17
CA ILE A 27 0.66 -20.38 6.71
C ILE A 27 1.28 -21.78 6.64
N VAL A 28 1.62 -22.19 5.42
CA VAL A 28 2.18 -23.50 5.17
C VAL A 28 3.51 -23.37 4.41
N PRO A 29 4.38 -24.40 4.47
CA PRO A 29 5.61 -24.38 3.69
C PRO A 29 5.33 -24.31 2.19
N LEU A 30 6.34 -23.87 1.45
CA LEU A 30 6.20 -23.59 0.01
C LEU A 30 5.77 -24.80 -0.80
N ASP A 31 5.90 -26.05 -0.37
CA ASP A 31 5.42 -27.23 -1.10
C ASP A 31 3.90 -27.46 -1.00
N LYS A 32 3.27 -26.87 0.03
CA LYS A 32 1.83 -26.99 0.32
C LYS A 32 1.03 -25.73 -0.02
N ALA A 33 1.71 -24.59 -0.19
CA ALA A 33 1.06 -23.31 -0.46
C ALA A 33 0.21 -23.33 -1.76
N GLN A 34 -0.86 -22.56 -1.78
CA GLN A 34 -1.70 -22.35 -2.98
C GLN A 34 -1.47 -20.97 -3.62
N PHE A 35 -0.96 -20.02 -2.84
CA PHE A 35 -0.60 -18.68 -3.26
C PHE A 35 0.45 -18.12 -2.29
N LEU A 36 1.13 -17.06 -2.70
CA LEU A 36 1.93 -16.20 -1.83
C LEU A 36 1.13 -14.95 -1.47
N MET A 37 1.45 -14.30 -0.36
CA MET A 37 0.86 -13.01 -0.01
C MET A 37 1.93 -12.07 0.54
N VAL A 38 1.92 -10.82 0.09
CA VAL A 38 2.76 -9.76 0.65
C VAL A 38 1.94 -8.88 1.59
N ASP A 39 2.10 -9.08 2.89
CA ASP A 39 1.49 -8.29 3.95
C ASP A 39 2.57 -7.64 4.82
N GLY A 40 3.19 -6.60 4.27
CA GLY A 40 4.34 -5.90 4.87
C GLY A 40 5.70 -6.38 4.35
N THR A 41 6.77 -5.84 4.93
CA THR A 41 8.14 -5.91 4.38
C THR A 41 9.22 -6.28 5.41
N GLN A 42 8.81 -6.73 6.60
CA GLN A 42 9.71 -6.97 7.74
C GLN A 42 10.13 -8.42 7.91
N GLN A 43 9.36 -9.36 7.36
CA GLN A 43 9.55 -10.78 7.63
C GLN A 43 8.93 -11.67 6.55
N ILE A 44 9.50 -12.86 6.38
CA ILE A 44 8.96 -13.95 5.57
C ILE A 44 8.45 -15.03 6.52
N CYS A 45 7.19 -15.43 6.33
CA CYS A 45 6.54 -16.48 7.12
C CYS A 45 6.19 -17.64 6.17
N TYR A 46 6.67 -18.85 6.48
CA TYR A 46 6.39 -20.08 5.72
C TYR A 46 5.95 -21.24 6.64
N SER A 47 5.72 -20.96 7.91
CA SER A 47 5.08 -21.84 8.87
C SER A 47 4.38 -21.02 9.95
N ASP A 48 3.63 -21.69 10.82
CA ASP A 48 2.98 -21.13 12.00
C ASP A 48 3.95 -20.95 13.18
N ARG A 49 5.26 -21.18 12.99
CA ARG A 49 6.26 -21.11 14.07
C ARG A 49 7.04 -19.82 14.04
N VAL A 50 6.91 -19.03 15.12
CA VAL A 50 7.67 -17.78 15.30
C VAL A 50 9.19 -17.98 15.16
N THR A 51 9.72 -19.11 15.59
CA THR A 51 11.16 -19.43 15.52
C THR A 51 11.68 -19.65 14.10
N GLU A 52 10.79 -19.88 13.13
CA GLU A 52 11.13 -20.18 11.73
C GLU A 52 11.03 -18.95 10.82
N VAL A 53 10.56 -17.81 11.36
CA VAL A 53 10.42 -16.54 10.62
C VAL A 53 11.79 -16.03 10.17
N LEU A 54 11.88 -15.62 8.89
CA LEU A 54 13.11 -15.01 8.34
C LEU A 54 12.96 -13.48 8.32
N PRO A 55 13.84 -12.73 9.01
CA PRO A 55 13.76 -11.28 9.03
C PRO A 55 14.20 -10.68 7.69
N THR A 56 13.64 -9.51 7.36
CA THR A 56 13.99 -8.74 6.16
C THR A 56 14.12 -7.27 6.51
N ASP A 57 15.06 -6.58 5.85
CA ASP A 57 15.24 -5.13 6.00
C ASP A 57 14.70 -4.33 4.79
N TYR A 58 13.89 -4.99 3.94
CA TYR A 58 13.38 -4.42 2.70
C TYR A 58 12.71 -3.06 2.92
N ARG A 59 12.00 -2.88 4.05
CA ARG A 59 11.38 -1.59 4.43
C ARG A 59 12.33 -0.41 4.34
N HIS A 60 13.59 -0.60 4.71
CA HIS A 60 14.59 0.45 4.81
C HIS A 60 15.56 0.45 3.63
N THR A 61 15.89 -0.72 3.09
CA THR A 61 16.89 -0.85 2.02
C THR A 61 16.27 -0.84 0.62
N GLY A 62 15.03 -1.31 0.47
CA GLY A 62 14.44 -1.64 -0.83
C GLY A 62 15.08 -2.86 -1.51
N GLU A 63 16.02 -3.53 -0.82
CA GLU A 63 16.78 -4.65 -1.35
C GLU A 63 16.28 -5.98 -0.79
N VAL A 64 16.15 -6.97 -1.68
CA VAL A 64 15.82 -8.34 -1.29
C VAL A 64 17.06 -9.07 -0.81
N ASN A 65 17.00 -9.63 0.40
CA ASN A 65 18.05 -10.50 0.91
C ASN A 65 17.95 -11.91 0.30
N ASP A 66 18.95 -12.75 0.53
CA ASP A 66 19.00 -14.08 -0.09
C ASP A 66 17.85 -14.99 0.33
N ALA A 67 17.40 -14.88 1.60
CA ALA A 67 16.21 -15.56 2.09
C ALA A 67 14.94 -15.19 1.28
N MET A 68 14.74 -13.90 0.99
CA MET A 68 13.61 -13.44 0.18
C MET A 68 13.75 -13.90 -1.27
N LYS A 69 14.94 -13.81 -1.87
CA LYS A 69 15.18 -14.29 -3.23
C LYS A 69 14.87 -15.77 -3.37
N GLU A 70 15.32 -16.58 -2.42
CA GLU A 70 15.06 -18.03 -2.41
C GLU A 70 13.56 -18.32 -2.25
N PHE A 71 12.89 -17.63 -1.33
CA PHE A 71 11.45 -17.77 -1.13
C PHE A 71 10.64 -17.42 -2.38
N LEU A 72 10.92 -16.27 -3.00
CA LEU A 72 10.25 -15.85 -4.24
C LEU A 72 10.52 -16.82 -5.39
N ARG A 73 11.78 -17.30 -5.55
CA ARG A 73 12.13 -18.29 -6.57
C ARG A 73 11.36 -19.61 -6.38
N GLY A 74 11.24 -20.11 -5.15
CA GLY A 74 10.46 -21.30 -4.86
C GLY A 74 8.97 -21.14 -5.20
N GLY A 75 8.41 -19.94 -4.97
CA GLY A 75 7.06 -19.60 -5.43
C GLY A 75 6.92 -19.64 -6.94
N LEU A 76 7.88 -19.08 -7.68
CA LEU A 76 7.88 -19.08 -9.17
C LEU A 76 7.98 -20.49 -9.74
N GLU A 77 8.85 -21.34 -9.19
CA GLU A 77 9.01 -22.73 -9.62
C GLU A 77 7.70 -23.52 -9.48
N ARG A 78 6.89 -23.20 -8.46
CA ARG A 78 5.56 -23.76 -8.24
C ARG A 78 4.43 -23.01 -8.94
N LYS A 79 4.72 -21.92 -9.65
CA LYS A 79 3.75 -21.06 -10.33
C LYS A 79 2.65 -20.55 -9.39
N LEU A 80 3.02 -20.18 -8.17
CA LEU A 80 2.06 -19.65 -7.20
C LEU A 80 1.71 -18.21 -7.55
N PRO A 81 0.43 -17.82 -7.60
CA PRO A 81 0.07 -16.41 -7.69
C PRO A 81 0.47 -15.70 -6.39
N LEU A 82 0.90 -14.44 -6.48
CA LEU A 82 1.18 -13.58 -5.33
C LEU A 82 0.06 -12.56 -5.14
N LEU A 83 -0.62 -12.61 -4.00
CA LEU A 83 -1.62 -11.64 -3.59
C LEU A 83 -0.97 -10.41 -2.96
N CYS A 84 -1.26 -9.24 -3.52
CA CYS A 84 -0.77 -7.94 -3.06
C CYS A 84 -1.96 -7.05 -2.63
N PRO A 85 -2.36 -7.08 -1.36
CA PRO A 85 -3.49 -6.29 -0.84
C PRO A 85 -3.16 -4.80 -0.60
N ASN A 86 -1.89 -4.42 -0.75
CA ASN A 86 -1.45 -3.03 -0.74
C ASN A 86 -0.39 -2.82 -1.85
N PRO A 87 -0.77 -2.25 -3.01
CA PRO A 87 0.11 -2.09 -4.16
C PRO A 87 1.09 -0.92 -4.02
N ASP A 88 1.05 -0.16 -2.93
CA ASP A 88 1.98 0.94 -2.71
C ASP A 88 3.43 0.43 -2.68
N VAL A 89 4.32 1.10 -3.43
CA VAL A 89 5.75 0.76 -3.50
C VAL A 89 6.56 1.57 -2.48
N LEU A 90 6.14 2.81 -2.21
CA LEU A 90 6.78 3.72 -1.27
C LEU A 90 5.71 4.39 -0.40
N ALA A 91 6.04 4.67 0.85
CA ALA A 91 5.23 5.52 1.73
C ALA A 91 6.08 6.67 2.30
N VAL A 92 5.45 7.83 2.45
CA VAL A 92 6.07 9.01 3.07
C VAL A 92 5.96 8.91 4.60
N MET A 93 7.08 9.13 5.27
CA MET A 93 7.22 9.27 6.71
C MET A 93 7.51 10.73 7.07
N ALA A 94 7.41 11.09 8.35
CA ALA A 94 7.80 12.41 8.82
C ALA A 94 9.24 12.80 8.43
N ASN A 95 9.42 14.07 8.07
CA ASN A 95 10.67 14.69 7.62
C ASN A 95 11.19 14.18 6.26
N ASP A 96 10.31 14.05 5.27
CA ASP A 96 10.63 13.63 3.89
C ASP A 96 11.40 12.31 3.77
N ARG A 97 11.22 11.43 4.76
CA ARG A 97 11.77 10.08 4.73
C ARG A 97 10.81 9.16 4.00
N PHE A 98 11.33 8.25 3.20
CA PHE A 98 10.54 7.23 2.52
C PHE A 98 10.84 5.85 3.10
N VAL A 99 9.85 4.98 3.04
CA VAL A 99 9.99 3.56 3.35
C VAL A 99 9.46 2.74 2.20
N HIS A 100 10.11 1.61 1.93
CA HIS A 100 9.66 0.66 0.91
C HIS A 100 8.53 -0.22 1.45
N MET A 101 7.54 -0.42 0.58
CA MET A 101 6.27 -1.07 0.88
C MET A 101 6.11 -2.36 0.07
N GLY A 102 5.11 -3.17 0.43
CA GLY A 102 4.92 -4.51 -0.12
C GLY A 102 4.71 -4.55 -1.63
N GLY A 103 4.16 -3.49 -2.22
CA GLY A 103 3.98 -3.37 -3.67
C GLY A 103 5.30 -3.47 -4.45
N GLY A 104 6.42 -3.05 -3.86
CA GLY A 104 7.74 -3.22 -4.48
C GLY A 104 8.18 -4.69 -4.59
N ILE A 105 7.85 -5.51 -3.58
CA ILE A 105 8.11 -6.95 -3.59
C ILE A 105 7.19 -7.65 -4.60
N ALA A 106 5.92 -7.25 -4.66
CA ALA A 106 4.96 -7.76 -5.64
C ALA A 106 5.42 -7.48 -7.07
N LYS A 107 5.84 -6.24 -7.35
CA LYS A 107 6.38 -5.85 -8.65
C LYS A 107 7.63 -6.65 -9.00
N LEU A 108 8.53 -6.88 -8.04
CA LEU A 108 9.70 -7.74 -8.27
C LEU A 108 9.29 -9.16 -8.67
N TYR A 109 8.29 -9.75 -7.99
CA TYR A 109 7.79 -11.08 -8.33
C TYR A 109 7.21 -11.14 -9.75
N GLU A 110 6.47 -10.09 -10.16
CA GLU A 110 5.97 -9.91 -11.52
C GLU A 110 7.10 -9.79 -12.54
N GLU A 111 8.14 -8.99 -12.26
CA GLU A 111 9.33 -8.84 -13.10
C GLU A 111 10.12 -10.15 -13.25
N MET A 112 10.08 -11.03 -12.23
CA MET A 112 10.64 -12.37 -12.29
C MET A 112 9.77 -13.36 -13.09
N GLY A 113 8.61 -12.94 -13.61
CA GLY A 113 7.69 -13.74 -14.42
C GLY A 113 6.57 -14.42 -13.61
N GLY A 114 6.37 -14.03 -12.36
CA GLY A 114 5.28 -14.52 -11.51
C GLY A 114 3.95 -13.83 -11.80
N GLU A 115 2.85 -14.52 -11.49
CA GLU A 115 1.52 -13.92 -11.52
C GLU A 115 1.28 -13.13 -10.23
N VAL A 116 0.78 -11.89 -10.35
CA VAL A 116 0.42 -11.06 -9.21
C VAL A 116 -1.05 -10.64 -9.29
N ILE A 117 -1.76 -10.88 -8.19
CA ILE A 117 -3.13 -10.41 -8.00
C ILE A 117 -3.07 -9.20 -7.07
N TYR A 118 -3.26 -8.01 -7.63
CA TYR A 118 -3.33 -6.79 -6.85
C TYR A 118 -4.75 -6.57 -6.30
N PHE A 119 -4.84 -6.08 -5.07
CA PHE A 119 -6.05 -5.52 -4.49
C PHE A 119 -5.70 -4.22 -3.78
N GLY A 120 -6.52 -3.18 -3.94
CA GLY A 120 -6.27 -1.85 -3.37
C GLY A 120 -6.49 -0.73 -4.38
N LYS A 121 -5.97 0.45 -4.08
CA LYS A 121 -6.08 1.61 -4.98
C LYS A 121 -5.16 1.41 -6.20
N PRO A 122 -5.57 1.79 -7.44
CA PRO A 122 -6.78 2.54 -7.82
C PRO A 122 -7.97 1.67 -8.25
N MET A 123 -8.01 0.39 -7.86
CA MET A 123 -9.07 -0.54 -8.25
C MET A 123 -10.39 -0.17 -7.57
N LYS A 124 -11.49 -0.28 -8.32
CA LYS A 124 -12.82 0.16 -7.89
C LYS A 124 -13.35 -0.67 -6.73
N GLU A 125 -12.96 -1.94 -6.67
CA GLU A 125 -13.34 -2.93 -5.67
C GLU A 125 -12.98 -2.47 -4.26
N HIS A 126 -11.82 -1.82 -4.08
CA HIS A 126 -11.42 -1.24 -2.80
C HIS A 126 -12.43 -0.20 -2.31
N PHE A 127 -12.80 0.75 -3.17
CA PHE A 127 -13.74 1.81 -2.84
C PHE A 127 -15.16 1.26 -2.64
N GLU A 128 -15.59 0.31 -3.46
CA GLU A 128 -16.91 -0.30 -3.34
C GLU A 128 -17.08 -1.07 -2.02
N VAL A 129 -16.04 -1.75 -1.54
CA VAL A 129 -16.04 -2.37 -0.20
C VAL A 129 -16.23 -1.29 0.88
N CYS A 130 -15.44 -0.21 0.84
CA CYS A 130 -15.53 0.89 1.80
C CYS A 130 -16.94 1.53 1.81
N LEU A 131 -17.51 1.81 0.63
CA LEU A 131 -18.85 2.37 0.49
C LEU A 131 -19.94 1.44 1.06
N ARG A 132 -19.83 0.12 0.80
CA ARG A 132 -20.75 -0.87 1.37
C ARG A 132 -20.66 -0.93 2.89
N MET A 133 -19.44 -0.94 3.44
CA MET A 133 -19.21 -0.96 4.89
C MET A 133 -19.75 0.30 5.59
N ALA A 134 -19.65 1.45 4.93
CA ALA A 134 -20.19 2.71 5.41
C ALA A 134 -21.69 2.89 5.13
N HIS A 135 -22.36 1.87 4.57
CA HIS A 135 -23.78 1.92 4.18
C HIS A 135 -24.13 3.12 3.26
N VAL A 136 -23.19 3.53 2.41
CA VAL A 136 -23.39 4.65 1.50
C VAL A 136 -24.29 4.23 0.35
N THR A 137 -25.42 4.90 0.21
CA THR A 137 -26.35 4.74 -0.92
C THR A 137 -26.23 5.86 -1.96
N ASP A 138 -25.62 6.99 -1.60
CA ASP A 138 -25.46 8.18 -2.43
C ASP A 138 -24.00 8.62 -2.42
N LYS A 139 -23.28 8.35 -3.52
CA LYS A 139 -21.86 8.65 -3.68
C LYS A 139 -21.54 10.15 -3.69
N SER A 140 -22.51 11.00 -4.02
CA SER A 140 -22.31 12.46 -4.04
C SER A 140 -22.06 13.06 -2.65
N LYS A 141 -22.29 12.27 -1.58
CA LYS A 141 -22.04 12.65 -0.18
C LYS A 141 -20.72 12.11 0.36
N VAL A 142 -19.88 11.51 -0.50
CA VAL A 142 -18.61 10.92 -0.09
C VAL A 142 -17.48 11.63 -0.80
N VAL A 143 -16.42 11.89 -0.04
CA VAL A 143 -15.17 12.40 -0.56
C VAL A 143 -14.03 11.48 -0.12
N HIS A 144 -13.18 11.07 -1.06
CA HIS A 144 -11.94 10.35 -0.76
C HIS A 144 -10.82 11.34 -0.53
N ILE A 145 -10.02 11.13 0.52
CA ILE A 145 -8.89 12.03 0.85
C ILE A 145 -7.60 11.22 0.71
N GLY A 146 -6.67 11.70 -0.10
CA GLY A 146 -5.41 11.00 -0.31
C GLY A 146 -4.37 11.83 -1.05
N ASP A 147 -3.12 11.37 -1.02
CA ASP A 147 -1.97 12.12 -1.49
C ASP A 147 -1.36 11.57 -2.78
N SER A 148 -1.78 10.40 -3.25
CA SER A 148 -1.32 9.83 -4.51
C SER A 148 -2.33 10.10 -5.63
N LEU A 149 -1.89 10.80 -6.69
CA LEU A 149 -2.73 10.99 -7.87
C LEU A 149 -3.12 9.64 -8.50
N HIS A 150 -2.14 8.78 -8.73
CA HIS A 150 -2.34 7.51 -9.43
C HIS A 150 -3.05 6.43 -8.61
N HIS A 151 -3.09 6.54 -7.29
CA HIS A 151 -3.79 5.59 -6.42
C HIS A 151 -5.11 6.19 -5.91
N ASP A 152 -5.03 7.29 -5.15
CA ASP A 152 -6.19 7.88 -4.48
C ASP A 152 -7.13 8.59 -5.47
N ILE A 153 -6.60 9.53 -6.24
CA ILE A 153 -7.43 10.37 -7.12
C ILE A 153 -7.95 9.56 -8.31
N GLN A 154 -7.10 8.74 -8.92
CA GLN A 154 -7.52 7.81 -9.96
C GLN A 154 -8.58 6.83 -9.44
N GLY A 155 -8.42 6.29 -8.23
CA GLY A 155 -9.39 5.35 -7.65
C GLY A 155 -10.75 6.01 -7.34
N ALA A 156 -10.74 7.23 -6.82
CA ALA A 156 -11.94 8.02 -6.59
C ALA A 156 -12.66 8.33 -7.91
N LYS A 157 -11.91 8.76 -8.94
CA LYS A 157 -12.39 8.98 -10.31
C LYS A 157 -13.01 7.72 -10.92
N ASN A 158 -12.33 6.57 -10.81
CA ASN A 158 -12.82 5.27 -11.28
C ASN A 158 -14.13 4.84 -10.62
N THR A 159 -14.37 5.31 -9.40
CA THR A 159 -15.55 4.93 -8.60
C THR A 159 -16.69 5.95 -8.70
N GLY A 160 -16.42 7.15 -9.22
CA GLY A 160 -17.37 8.27 -9.27
C GLY A 160 -17.61 8.86 -7.88
N VAL A 161 -16.54 9.05 -7.10
CA VAL A 161 -16.54 9.68 -5.78
C VAL A 161 -15.68 10.93 -5.86
N ASP A 162 -16.09 12.01 -5.19
CA ASP A 162 -15.28 13.22 -5.11
C ASP A 162 -13.94 12.95 -4.42
N SER A 163 -12.93 13.74 -4.72
CA SER A 163 -11.61 13.54 -4.13
C SER A 163 -10.97 14.84 -3.67
N ILE A 164 -10.31 14.80 -2.52
CA ILE A 164 -9.40 15.84 -2.07
C ILE A 164 -7.96 15.33 -2.19
N PHE A 165 -7.19 15.97 -3.06
CA PHE A 165 -5.76 15.73 -3.22
C PHE A 165 -4.94 16.44 -2.15
N ILE A 166 -4.11 15.69 -1.42
CA ILE A 166 -3.16 16.21 -0.43
C ILE A 166 -1.81 16.49 -1.10
N ALA A 167 -1.57 17.75 -1.45
CA ALA A 167 -0.34 18.19 -2.13
C ALA A 167 0.94 18.01 -1.30
N GLY A 168 0.81 17.89 0.03
CA GLY A 168 1.90 17.70 0.97
C GLY A 168 2.36 16.26 1.19
N GLY A 169 1.83 15.29 0.44
CA GLY A 169 2.25 13.87 0.54
C GLY A 169 3.23 13.44 -0.56
N VAL A 170 3.00 12.33 -1.26
CA VAL A 170 3.98 11.74 -2.21
C VAL A 170 4.46 12.71 -3.32
N HIS A 171 3.65 13.71 -3.69
CA HIS A 171 4.02 14.74 -4.69
C HIS A 171 4.62 16.02 -4.09
N ALA A 172 4.84 16.10 -2.77
CA ALA A 172 5.28 17.31 -2.08
C ALA A 172 6.56 17.93 -2.66
N ARG A 173 7.55 17.08 -2.97
CA ARG A 173 8.82 17.51 -3.57
C ARG A 173 8.61 18.15 -4.94
N GLU A 174 7.77 17.54 -5.76
CA GLU A 174 7.46 18.06 -7.09
C GLU A 174 6.70 19.40 -7.01
N LEU A 175 5.78 19.50 -6.06
CA LEU A 175 4.97 20.70 -5.83
C LEU A 175 5.70 21.78 -5.03
N SER A 176 6.94 21.51 -4.58
CA SER A 176 7.71 22.39 -3.69
C SER A 176 6.95 22.78 -2.42
N VAL A 177 6.18 21.84 -1.86
CA VAL A 177 5.38 22.01 -0.65
C VAL A 177 6.07 21.35 0.53
N ASN A 178 6.17 22.04 1.66
CA ASN A 178 6.55 21.44 2.93
C ASN A 178 5.37 21.54 3.91
N ALA A 179 4.57 20.48 4.00
CA ALA A 179 3.40 20.39 4.86
C ALA A 179 3.70 20.48 6.37
N TRP A 180 4.97 20.29 6.75
CA TRP A 180 5.46 20.36 8.13
C TRP A 180 6.12 21.70 8.45
N GLY A 181 6.22 22.60 7.47
CA GLY A 181 6.73 23.95 7.64
C GLY A 181 5.82 24.81 8.52
N THR A 182 6.42 25.85 9.11
CA THR A 182 5.72 26.86 9.91
C THR A 182 5.50 28.18 9.16
N ASP A 183 6.15 28.35 8.00
CA ASP A 183 5.98 29.52 7.12
C ASP A 183 4.84 29.26 6.11
N GLU A 184 3.89 30.18 5.99
CA GLU A 184 2.80 30.11 5.02
C GLU A 184 3.29 29.91 3.58
N LYS A 185 4.46 30.46 3.24
CA LYS A 185 5.07 30.26 1.91
C LYS A 185 5.45 28.81 1.64
N GLN A 186 5.79 28.05 2.68
CA GLN A 186 6.14 26.64 2.59
C GLN A 186 4.91 25.74 2.47
N LEU A 187 3.77 26.20 3.00
CA LEU A 187 2.49 25.49 2.94
C LEU A 187 1.74 25.75 1.62
N ARG A 188 2.05 26.84 0.92
CA ARG A 188 1.31 27.25 -0.28
C ARG A 188 1.62 26.35 -1.47
N VAL A 189 0.58 25.71 -2.02
CA VAL A 189 0.65 25.04 -3.32
C VAL A 189 0.82 26.09 -4.42
N LYS A 190 1.84 25.94 -5.27
CA LYS A 190 2.09 26.84 -6.40
C LYS A 190 1.19 26.44 -7.58
N PRO A 191 0.31 27.34 -8.09
CA PRO A 191 -0.64 27.00 -9.16
C PRO A 191 0.03 26.37 -10.38
N ASP A 192 1.09 27.00 -10.91
CA ASP A 192 1.79 26.49 -12.10
C ASP A 192 2.34 25.06 -11.91
N LEU A 193 2.85 24.73 -10.72
CA LEU A 193 3.37 23.38 -10.46
C LEU A 193 2.23 22.34 -10.36
N LEU A 194 1.11 22.73 -9.76
CA LEU A 194 -0.07 21.89 -9.67
C LEU A 194 -0.67 21.65 -11.07
N GLU A 195 -0.88 22.70 -11.85
CA GLU A 195 -1.40 22.61 -13.22
C GLU A 195 -0.53 21.70 -14.09
N ASN A 196 0.79 21.91 -14.10
CA ASN A 196 1.71 21.04 -14.83
C ASN A 196 1.64 19.56 -14.40
N LEU A 197 1.48 19.30 -13.10
CA LEU A 197 1.34 17.94 -12.57
C LEU A 197 0.02 17.30 -13.01
N LEU A 198 -1.09 18.02 -12.90
CA LEU A 198 -2.42 17.53 -13.28
C LEU A 198 -2.53 17.31 -14.80
N GLU A 199 -2.00 18.24 -15.60
CA GLU A 199 -1.93 18.08 -17.07
C GLU A 199 -1.11 16.86 -17.46
N ARG A 200 0.05 16.66 -16.86
CA ARG A 200 0.90 15.51 -17.19
C ARG A 200 0.27 14.17 -16.79
N THR A 201 -0.44 14.14 -15.68
CA THR A 201 -1.09 12.92 -15.17
C THR A 201 -2.47 12.66 -15.76
N GLN A 202 -3.10 13.67 -16.39
CA GLN A 202 -4.48 13.61 -16.90
C GLN A 202 -5.50 13.25 -15.80
N LEU A 203 -5.18 13.67 -14.57
CA LEU A 203 -5.97 13.48 -13.37
C LEU A 203 -6.44 14.83 -12.86
N ASP A 204 -7.65 14.85 -12.32
CA ASP A 204 -8.35 16.08 -11.93
C ASP A 204 -9.08 15.83 -10.61
N PRO A 205 -8.47 16.14 -9.46
CA PRO A 205 -9.12 15.99 -8.17
C PRO A 205 -10.18 17.09 -7.98
N THR A 206 -11.34 16.74 -7.40
CA THR A 206 -12.41 17.72 -7.08
C THR A 206 -11.90 18.91 -6.27
N TYR A 207 -10.99 18.65 -5.32
CA TYR A 207 -10.40 19.65 -4.45
C TYR A 207 -8.91 19.36 -4.23
N THR A 208 -8.15 20.39 -3.85
CA THR A 208 -6.75 20.24 -3.42
C THR A 208 -6.56 20.92 -2.08
N MET A 209 -5.80 20.29 -1.18
CA MET A 209 -5.33 20.90 0.06
C MET A 209 -3.85 20.57 0.30
N THR A 210 -3.17 21.38 1.08
CA THR A 210 -1.76 21.14 1.44
C THR A 210 -1.60 19.96 2.38
N ARG A 211 -2.40 19.90 3.45
CA ARG A 211 -2.36 18.87 4.47
C ARG A 211 -3.74 18.73 5.09
N TYR A 212 -4.05 17.53 5.57
CA TYR A 212 -5.27 17.26 6.31
C TYR A 212 -5.08 17.57 7.80
N THR A 213 -6.01 18.32 8.38
CA THR A 213 -6.09 18.60 9.82
C THR A 213 -7.54 18.42 10.28
N TRP A 214 -7.73 17.71 11.38
CA TRP A 214 -9.05 17.55 12.04
C TRP A 214 -9.50 18.84 12.74
#